data_AF-A0A7Y5BGS4-F1
#
_entry.id   AF-A0A7Y5BGS4-F1
#
_cell.length_a   1.000
_cell.length_b   1.000
_cell.length_c   1.000
_cell.angle_alpha   90.00
_cell.angle_beta   90.00
_cell.angle_gamma   90.00
#
_symmetry.space_group_name_H-M   'P 1'
#
loop_
_entity.id
_entity.type
_entity.pdbx_description
1 polymer ?
#
loop_
_entity_poly.entity_id
_entity_poly.type
_entity_poly.pdbx_seq_one_letter_code
_entity_poly.pdbx_strand_id
1 'polypeptide(L)'
;MSRFRKLATVIPRPYRSPSKSKSTCLRRRIRVSTTRSSRVSGQTSSTVTRLKLFEHIARTAHRLLALPAPVTLALPAPAEELHPFETRNIHPDLPKKVRKLFDDSHYAESTFEACKFLDDFVGKHAPGTKSGKDRMMKAFSETSPLIKLTALGTESEQNEQEGYKFLFAGTMIGIRNPRGHDHSMIDDPGTCLDHLGLVSALLRRLNQAGFS
;
A
#
# COMPACT_ATOMS: atom_id res chain seq x y z
N MET A 1 17.92 -46.88 -29.82
CA MET A 1 19.19 -46.18 -29.57
C MET A 1 18.89 -44.81 -28.99
N SER A 2 19.32 -44.63 -27.74
CA SER A 2 19.02 -43.50 -26.85
C SER A 2 19.78 -42.23 -27.24
N ARG A 3 19.15 -41.04 -27.15
CA ARG A 3 19.84 -39.74 -27.19
C ARG A 3 19.38 -38.88 -26.01
N PHE A 4 20.10 -39.02 -24.90
CA PHE A 4 20.06 -38.10 -23.76
C PHE A 4 20.66 -36.75 -24.15
N ARG A 5 19.88 -35.67 -24.07
CA ARG A 5 20.41 -34.29 -24.07
C ARG A 5 20.68 -33.89 -22.61
N LYS A 6 21.94 -33.56 -22.30
CA LYS A 6 22.39 -33.05 -21.00
C LYS A 6 21.88 -31.61 -20.80
N LEU A 7 21.17 -31.39 -19.69
CA LEU A 7 20.84 -30.08 -19.13
C LEU A 7 22.09 -29.50 -18.45
N ALA A 8 22.48 -28.27 -18.82
CA ALA A 8 23.53 -27.52 -18.15
C ALA A 8 22.93 -26.73 -16.99
N THR A 9 23.26 -27.13 -15.77
CA THR A 9 22.94 -26.43 -14.52
C THR A 9 23.80 -25.18 -14.37
N VAL A 10 23.16 -24.01 -14.32
CA VAL A 10 23.80 -22.73 -13.99
C VAL A 10 23.82 -22.58 -12.47
N ILE A 11 25.01 -22.48 -11.88
CA ILE A 11 25.23 -22.26 -10.45
C ILE A 11 25.33 -20.74 -10.20
N PRO A 12 24.52 -20.13 -9.31
CA PRO A 12 24.67 -18.72 -8.96
C PRO A 12 25.83 -18.51 -7.97
N ARG A 13 26.62 -17.44 -8.18
CA ARG A 13 27.72 -17.01 -7.31
C ARG A 13 27.19 -16.32 -6.03
N PRO A 14 27.86 -16.47 -4.88
CA PRO A 14 27.44 -15.81 -3.65
C PRO A 14 27.74 -14.30 -3.65
N TYR A 15 26.75 -13.53 -3.19
CA TYR A 15 26.80 -12.07 -3.04
C TYR A 15 27.61 -11.67 -1.79
N ARG A 16 28.55 -10.73 -1.96
CA ARG A 16 29.47 -10.26 -0.91
C ARG A 16 28.96 -8.93 -0.33
N SER A 17 28.58 -8.92 0.95
CA SER A 17 28.10 -7.72 1.66
C SER A 17 29.24 -6.73 1.97
N PRO A 18 29.02 -5.40 1.92
CA PRO A 18 30.02 -4.41 2.34
C PRO A 18 30.07 -4.24 3.87
N SER A 19 31.28 -3.97 4.37
CA SER A 19 31.64 -3.87 5.79
C SER A 19 31.21 -2.54 6.45
N LYS A 20 30.82 -2.62 7.72
CA LYS A 20 30.43 -1.48 8.57
C LYS A 20 31.66 -0.66 8.99
N SER A 21 31.66 0.63 8.64
CA SER A 21 32.63 1.63 9.12
C SER A 21 32.27 2.08 10.55
N LYS A 22 33.26 2.10 11.45
CA LYS A 22 33.12 2.52 12.86
C LYS A 22 33.41 4.02 12.98
N SER A 23 32.42 4.79 13.44
CA SER A 23 32.57 6.22 13.76
C SER A 23 33.13 6.42 15.17
N THR A 24 34.32 7.02 15.27
CA THR A 24 34.97 7.43 16.53
C THR A 24 34.49 8.82 16.95
N CYS A 25 33.88 8.91 18.14
CA CYS A 25 33.41 10.16 18.74
C CYS A 25 34.52 10.80 19.60
N LEU A 26 34.99 11.98 19.20
CA LEU A 26 36.06 12.74 19.86
C LEU A 26 35.46 13.63 20.97
N ARG A 27 35.75 13.33 22.24
CA ARG A 27 35.33 14.15 23.40
C ARG A 27 36.25 15.37 23.56
N ARG A 28 35.71 16.60 23.36
CA ARG A 28 36.37 17.86 23.76
C ARG A 28 36.10 18.16 25.25
N ARG A 29 37.16 18.38 26.03
CA ARG A 29 37.09 18.92 27.41
C ARG A 29 36.93 20.44 27.37
N ILE A 30 35.94 20.97 28.06
CA ILE A 30 35.76 22.41 28.31
C ILE A 30 36.37 22.74 29.68
N ARG A 31 37.27 23.73 29.73
CA ARG A 31 37.85 24.29 30.95
C ARG A 31 37.05 25.53 31.33
N VAL A 32 36.46 25.55 32.53
CA VAL A 32 35.76 26.71 33.07
C VAL A 32 36.70 27.45 34.02
N SER A 33 36.98 28.72 33.72
CA SER A 33 37.76 29.63 34.55
C SER A 33 36.85 30.44 35.46
N THR A 34 37.00 30.25 36.77
CA THR A 34 36.36 31.04 37.84
C THR A 34 37.01 32.42 37.96
N THR A 35 36.24 33.49 37.76
CA THR A 35 36.62 34.85 38.17
C THR A 35 35.86 35.25 39.44
N ARG A 36 36.65 35.74 40.41
CA ARG A 36 36.26 36.13 41.77
C ARG A 36 35.64 37.53 41.75
N SER A 37 34.41 37.66 42.21
CA SER A 37 33.68 38.94 42.34
C SER A 37 33.93 39.56 43.72
N SER A 38 34.45 40.78 43.74
CA SER A 38 34.59 41.63 44.92
C SER A 38 33.36 42.53 45.10
N ARG A 39 32.98 42.71 46.36
CA ARG A 39 31.79 43.38 46.88
C ARG A 39 32.08 44.86 47.16
N VAL A 40 31.23 45.79 46.70
CA VAL A 40 31.16 47.18 47.21
C VAL A 40 29.70 47.65 47.31
N SER A 41 29.41 48.29 48.44
CA SER A 41 28.15 48.81 48.98
C SER A 41 27.67 50.11 48.33
N GLY A 42 26.35 50.26 48.18
CA GLY A 42 25.67 51.50 47.77
C GLY A 42 24.15 51.32 47.70
N GLN A 43 23.49 51.34 48.86
CA GLN A 43 22.05 51.17 49.01
C GLN A 43 21.33 52.52 48.89
N THR A 44 20.31 52.55 48.02
CA THR A 44 19.05 53.35 48.02
C THR A 44 18.67 53.93 46.65
N SER A 45 19.63 54.31 45.79
CA SER A 45 19.35 54.69 44.39
C SER A 45 19.22 53.48 43.45
N SER A 46 19.86 52.36 43.82
CA SER A 46 19.95 51.15 43.00
C SER A 46 18.64 50.34 42.97
N THR A 47 17.81 50.40 44.00
CA THR A 47 16.53 49.66 44.06
C THR A 47 15.46 50.33 43.20
N VAL A 48 15.33 51.66 43.26
CA VAL A 48 14.42 52.44 42.40
C VAL A 48 14.79 52.30 40.93
N THR A 49 16.09 52.30 40.61
CA THR A 49 16.60 52.10 39.25
C THR A 49 16.32 50.68 38.74
N ARG A 50 16.47 49.66 39.60
CA ARG A 50 16.12 48.27 39.27
C ARG A 50 14.61 48.06 39.10
N LEU A 51 13.78 48.74 39.88
CA LEU A 51 12.32 48.68 39.74
C LEU A 51 11.85 49.33 38.44
N LYS A 52 12.42 50.49 38.07
CA LYS A 52 12.15 51.13 36.77
C LYS A 52 12.61 50.28 35.59
N LEU A 53 13.76 49.62 35.71
CA LEU A 53 14.27 48.69 34.70
C LEU A 53 13.36 47.46 34.57
N PHE A 54 12.91 46.90 35.70
CA PHE A 54 11.98 45.78 35.72
C PHE A 54 10.63 46.16 35.10
N GLU A 55 10.08 47.31 35.46
CA GLU A 55 8.83 47.82 34.87
C GLU A 55 8.98 48.04 33.36
N HIS A 56 10.10 48.60 32.92
CA HIS A 56 10.38 48.78 31.50
C HIS A 56 10.45 47.45 30.75
N ILE A 57 11.14 46.45 31.32
CA ILE A 57 11.23 45.08 30.77
C ILE A 57 9.86 44.42 30.75
N ALA A 58 9.06 44.56 31.81
CA ALA A 58 7.72 43.98 31.89
C ALA A 58 6.77 44.61 30.85
N ARG A 59 6.83 45.93 30.66
CA ARG A 59 6.03 46.64 29.65
C ARG A 59 6.46 46.31 28.22
N THR A 60 7.76 46.18 27.96
CA THR A 60 8.26 45.76 26.64
C THR A 60 7.94 44.30 26.34
N ALA A 61 8.10 43.40 27.32
CA ALA A 61 7.68 42.00 27.19
C ALA A 61 6.17 41.89 26.94
N HIS A 62 5.34 42.66 27.65
CA HIS A 62 3.89 42.64 27.45
C HIS A 62 3.49 43.14 26.05
N ARG A 63 4.16 44.18 25.52
CA ARG A 63 3.96 44.63 24.13
C ARG A 63 4.38 43.60 23.08
N LEU A 64 5.47 42.88 23.32
CA LEU A 64 5.92 41.80 22.43
C LEU A 64 4.98 40.59 22.48
N LEU A 65 4.34 40.33 23.62
CA LEU A 65 3.32 39.28 23.78
C LEU A 65 1.93 39.71 23.28
N ALA A 66 1.68 41.02 23.16
CA ALA A 66 0.44 41.61 22.63
C ALA A 66 0.46 41.77 21.10
N LEU A 67 1.35 41.07 20.40
CA LEU A 67 1.21 40.88 18.96
C LEU A 67 -0.09 40.10 18.71
N PRO A 68 -0.91 40.47 17.70
CA PRO A 68 -2.00 39.60 17.28
C PRO A 68 -1.41 38.22 16.99
N ALA A 69 -2.11 37.17 17.46
CA ALA A 69 -1.70 35.78 17.37
C ALA A 69 -1.01 35.49 16.02
N PRO A 70 0.05 34.67 15.99
CA PRO A 70 0.76 34.39 14.76
C PRO A 70 -0.29 34.00 13.73
N VAL A 71 -0.37 34.81 12.65
CA VAL A 71 -1.20 34.50 11.50
C VAL A 71 -0.85 33.07 11.16
N THR A 72 -1.78 32.18 11.47
CA THR A 72 -1.62 30.78 11.14
C THR A 72 -1.61 30.82 9.63
N LEU A 73 -0.42 30.70 9.03
CA LEU A 73 -0.31 30.32 7.64
C LEU A 73 -1.06 28.99 7.61
N ALA A 74 -2.34 29.05 7.22
CA ALA A 74 -3.11 27.87 6.95
C ALA A 74 -2.31 27.16 5.87
N LEU A 75 -1.55 26.13 6.28
CA LEU A 75 -1.10 25.15 5.31
C LEU A 75 -2.36 24.80 4.52
N PRO A 76 -2.30 24.80 3.18
CA PRO A 76 -3.42 24.27 2.41
C PRO A 76 -3.78 22.94 3.05
N ALA A 77 -5.06 22.75 3.38
CA ALA A 77 -5.58 21.49 3.89
C ALA A 77 -4.89 20.37 3.11
N PRO A 78 -4.40 19.31 3.78
CA PRO A 78 -3.66 18.25 3.09
C PRO A 78 -4.49 17.89 1.86
N ALA A 79 -3.92 18.08 0.67
CA ALA A 79 -4.59 17.69 -0.56
C ALA A 79 -5.08 16.28 -0.32
N GLU A 80 -6.38 16.04 -0.43
CA GLU A 80 -6.92 14.73 -0.08
C GLU A 80 -6.28 13.70 -1.00
N GLU A 81 -5.25 13.01 -0.49
CA GLU A 81 -4.58 11.96 -1.22
C GLU A 81 -5.60 10.85 -1.39
N LEU A 82 -6.12 10.75 -2.62
CA LEU A 82 -7.10 9.74 -2.97
C LEU A 82 -6.58 8.37 -2.58
N HIS A 83 -7.42 7.63 -1.86
CA HIS A 83 -7.07 6.28 -1.43
C HIS A 83 -6.59 5.44 -2.63
N PRO A 84 -5.57 4.57 -2.48
CA PRO A 84 -5.06 3.77 -3.59
C PRO A 84 -6.12 2.99 -4.37
N PHE A 85 -7.21 2.61 -3.69
CA PHE A 85 -8.37 1.96 -4.31
C PHE A 85 -9.14 2.88 -5.28
N GLU A 86 -9.28 4.16 -4.94
CA GLU A 86 -9.93 5.14 -5.82
C GLU A 86 -9.00 5.48 -6.98
N THR A 87 -7.71 5.70 -6.69
CA THR A 87 -6.69 6.00 -7.70
C THR A 87 -6.55 4.88 -8.73
N ARG A 88 -6.66 3.61 -8.32
CA ARG A 88 -6.62 2.46 -9.23
C ARG A 88 -7.99 2.02 -9.75
N ASN A 89 -9.06 2.74 -9.42
CA ASN A 89 -10.43 2.39 -9.77
C ASN A 89 -10.71 0.90 -9.48
N ILE A 90 -10.61 0.50 -8.21
CA ILE A 90 -10.93 -0.86 -7.78
C ILE A 90 -12.45 -1.05 -7.76
N HIS A 91 -12.93 -2.23 -8.16
CA HIS A 91 -14.36 -2.48 -8.32
C HIS A 91 -15.13 -2.31 -7.00
N PRO A 92 -16.25 -1.55 -6.98
CA PRO A 92 -17.00 -1.30 -5.75
C PRO A 92 -17.69 -2.55 -5.17
N ASP A 93 -18.01 -3.53 -6.02
CA ASP A 93 -18.65 -4.79 -5.57
C ASP A 93 -17.70 -5.70 -4.77
N LEU A 94 -16.39 -5.41 -4.77
CA LEU A 94 -15.47 -6.17 -3.94
C LEU A 94 -15.83 -6.03 -2.45
N PRO A 95 -15.69 -7.12 -1.66
CA PRO A 95 -16.02 -7.07 -0.24
C PRO A 95 -15.23 -5.98 0.49
N LYS A 96 -15.91 -5.26 1.41
CA LYS A 96 -15.25 -4.27 2.29
C LYS A 96 -14.05 -4.83 3.06
N LYS A 97 -14.02 -6.15 3.28
CA LYS A 97 -12.90 -6.87 3.89
C LYS A 97 -11.60 -6.73 3.09
N VAL A 98 -11.67 -6.72 1.76
CA VAL A 98 -10.49 -6.58 0.87
C VAL A 98 -9.79 -5.24 1.15
N ARG A 99 -10.57 -4.15 1.26
CA ARG A 99 -10.05 -2.83 1.62
C ARG A 99 -9.43 -2.84 3.01
N LYS A 100 -10.14 -3.37 4.02
CA LYS A 100 -9.61 -3.46 5.39
C LYS A 100 -8.27 -4.20 5.46
N LEU A 101 -8.17 -5.36 4.80
CA LEU A 101 -6.92 -6.12 4.75
C LEU A 101 -5.78 -5.34 4.09
N PHE A 102 -6.09 -4.58 3.04
CA PHE A 102 -5.09 -3.73 2.40
C PHE A 102 -4.61 -2.61 3.33
N ASP A 103 -5.53 -1.95 4.03
CA ASP A 103 -5.24 -0.87 4.96
C ASP A 103 -4.43 -1.39 6.17
N ASP A 104 -4.71 -2.61 6.61
CA ASP A 104 -3.98 -3.33 7.65
C ASP A 104 -2.64 -3.91 7.18
N SER A 105 -2.20 -3.61 5.94
CA SER A 105 -0.97 -4.11 5.31
C SER A 105 -0.90 -5.62 5.06
N HIS A 106 -2.04 -6.30 5.03
CA HIS A 106 -2.17 -7.73 4.72
C HIS A 106 -2.44 -7.94 3.21
N TYR A 107 -1.45 -7.59 2.39
CA TYR A 107 -1.58 -7.54 0.93
C TYR A 107 -1.88 -8.89 0.27
N ALA A 108 -1.17 -9.95 0.68
CA ALA A 108 -1.37 -11.30 0.13
C ALA A 108 -2.79 -11.83 0.43
N GLU A 109 -3.28 -11.56 1.64
CA GLU A 109 -4.62 -11.95 2.09
C GLU A 109 -5.71 -11.13 1.40
N SER A 110 -5.48 -9.84 1.19
CA SER A 110 -6.38 -8.96 0.42
C SER A 110 -6.55 -9.46 -1.02
N THR A 111 -5.43 -9.80 -1.68
CA THR A 111 -5.45 -10.41 -3.02
C THR A 111 -6.20 -11.74 -3.03
N PHE A 112 -5.91 -12.62 -2.06
CA PHE A 112 -6.56 -13.93 -1.96
C PHE A 112 -8.07 -13.81 -1.77
N GLU A 113 -8.52 -12.91 -0.88
CA GLU A 113 -9.94 -12.67 -0.62
C GLU A 113 -10.66 -12.13 -1.87
N ALA A 114 -10.01 -11.23 -2.62
CA ALA A 114 -10.57 -10.72 -3.87
C ALA A 114 -10.72 -11.81 -4.95
N CYS A 115 -9.70 -12.66 -5.13
CA CYS A 115 -9.79 -13.79 -6.07
C CYS A 115 -10.82 -14.83 -5.62
N LYS A 116 -10.94 -15.07 -4.31
CA LYS A 116 -11.97 -15.95 -3.75
C LYS A 116 -13.37 -15.42 -4.04
N PHE A 117 -13.59 -14.12 -3.83
CA PHE A 117 -14.86 -13.47 -4.18
C PHE A 117 -15.21 -13.64 -5.66
N LEU A 118 -14.24 -13.48 -6.56
CA LEU A 118 -14.43 -13.71 -7.99
C LEU A 118 -14.85 -15.17 -8.30
N ASP A 119 -14.20 -16.14 -7.68
CA ASP A 119 -14.54 -17.56 -7.84
C ASP A 119 -15.95 -17.88 -7.35
N ASP A 120 -16.33 -17.31 -6.20
CA ASP A 120 -17.67 -17.46 -5.61
C ASP A 120 -18.74 -16.76 -6.47
N PHE A 121 -18.44 -15.59 -7.02
CA PHE A 121 -19.31 -14.85 -7.94
C PHE A 121 -19.62 -15.69 -9.19
N VAL A 122 -18.59 -16.23 -9.85
CA VAL A 122 -18.77 -17.15 -10.99
C VAL A 122 -19.54 -18.40 -10.55
N GLY A 123 -19.28 -18.92 -9.36
CA GLY A 123 -19.96 -20.11 -8.82
C GLY A 123 -21.47 -19.95 -8.66
N LYS A 124 -21.95 -18.73 -8.37
CA LYS A 124 -23.38 -18.42 -8.30
C LYS A 124 -24.06 -18.55 -9.67
N HIS A 125 -23.37 -18.17 -10.74
CA HIS A 125 -23.89 -18.21 -12.11
C HIS A 125 -23.56 -19.51 -12.85
N ALA A 126 -22.63 -20.31 -12.33
CA ALA A 126 -22.22 -21.61 -12.88
C ALA A 126 -22.35 -22.73 -11.82
N PRO A 127 -23.59 -23.10 -11.42
CA PRO A 127 -23.82 -24.11 -10.39
C PRO A 127 -23.29 -25.49 -10.81
N GLY A 128 -22.92 -26.32 -9.84
CA GLY A 128 -22.40 -27.68 -10.09
C GLY A 128 -20.92 -27.75 -10.52
N THR A 129 -20.22 -26.62 -10.52
CA THR A 129 -18.79 -26.56 -10.85
C THR A 129 -17.88 -26.59 -9.61
N LYS A 130 -16.74 -27.27 -9.73
CA LYS A 130 -15.69 -27.33 -8.69
C LYS A 130 -14.89 -26.02 -8.68
N SER A 131 -14.66 -25.43 -7.50
CA SER A 131 -13.93 -24.16 -7.29
C SER A 131 -12.58 -24.07 -8.02
N GLY A 132 -12.19 -22.84 -8.37
CA GLY A 132 -10.89 -22.53 -8.96
C GLY A 132 -10.85 -22.75 -10.47
N LYS A 133 -9.73 -23.30 -10.98
CA LYS A 133 -9.51 -23.51 -12.42
C LYS A 133 -10.68 -24.23 -13.09
N ASP A 134 -11.11 -25.35 -12.51
CA ASP A 134 -12.09 -26.22 -13.13
C ASP A 134 -13.44 -25.53 -13.32
N ARG A 135 -13.82 -24.65 -12.40
CA ARG A 135 -15.01 -23.79 -12.53
C ARG A 135 -14.86 -22.84 -13.70
N MET A 136 -13.73 -22.16 -13.82
CA MET A 136 -13.51 -21.20 -14.90
C MET A 136 -13.51 -21.87 -16.27
N MET A 137 -12.84 -23.02 -16.40
CA MET A 137 -12.79 -23.77 -17.66
C MET A 137 -14.17 -24.27 -18.10
N LYS A 138 -15.03 -24.67 -17.14
CA LYS A 138 -16.40 -25.12 -17.44
C LYS A 138 -17.36 -23.97 -17.66
N ALA A 139 -17.28 -22.92 -16.85
CA ALA A 139 -18.21 -21.79 -16.90
C ALA A 139 -18.14 -21.08 -18.26
N PHE A 140 -16.92 -20.88 -18.78
CA PHE A 140 -16.67 -20.13 -20.01
C PHE A 140 -16.36 -21.01 -21.23
N SER A 141 -16.69 -22.31 -21.22
CA SER A 141 -16.47 -23.20 -22.36
C SER A 141 -17.18 -22.69 -23.63
N GLU A 142 -16.55 -22.81 -24.80
CA GLU A 142 -17.13 -22.43 -26.09
C GLU A 142 -18.25 -23.39 -26.51
N THR A 143 -18.10 -24.68 -26.18
CA THR A 143 -19.02 -25.73 -26.59
C THR A 143 -20.31 -25.76 -25.76
N SER A 144 -20.19 -25.54 -24.45
CA SER A 144 -21.34 -25.54 -23.54
C SER A 144 -21.12 -24.51 -22.41
N PRO A 145 -21.16 -23.20 -22.72
CA PRO A 145 -20.95 -22.15 -21.73
C PRO A 145 -22.11 -22.09 -20.74
N LEU A 146 -21.78 -22.05 -19.45
CA LEU A 146 -22.73 -21.68 -18.39
C LEU A 146 -22.86 -20.15 -18.29
N ILE A 147 -21.76 -19.44 -18.58
CA ILE A 147 -21.68 -17.99 -18.60
C ILE A 147 -21.25 -17.57 -20.00
N LYS A 148 -22.10 -16.81 -20.69
CA LYS A 148 -21.84 -16.26 -22.02
C LYS A 148 -21.47 -14.79 -21.90
N LEU A 149 -20.27 -14.41 -22.32
CA LEU A 149 -19.82 -13.01 -22.30
C LEU A 149 -20.36 -12.20 -23.50
N THR A 150 -20.70 -12.89 -24.59
CA THR A 150 -21.22 -12.36 -25.86
C THR A 150 -22.25 -13.34 -26.46
N ALA A 151 -22.78 -13.07 -27.66
CA ALA A 151 -23.74 -13.95 -28.33
C ALA A 151 -23.12 -15.25 -28.89
N LEU A 152 -21.79 -15.31 -29.05
CA LEU A 152 -21.03 -16.43 -29.62
C LEU A 152 -21.41 -16.79 -31.07
N GLY A 153 -21.98 -15.84 -31.80
CA GLY A 153 -22.40 -16.01 -33.19
C GLY A 153 -21.27 -15.86 -34.19
N THR A 154 -20.20 -15.14 -33.83
CA THR A 154 -19.03 -14.93 -34.69
C THR A 154 -17.78 -15.61 -34.14
N GLU A 155 -16.81 -15.91 -35.01
CA GLU A 155 -15.51 -16.44 -34.61
C GLU A 155 -14.80 -15.51 -33.62
N SER A 156 -14.87 -14.20 -33.85
CA SER A 156 -14.29 -13.20 -32.93
C SER A 156 -14.90 -13.27 -31.53
N GLU A 157 -16.21 -13.45 -31.42
CA GLU A 157 -16.89 -13.62 -30.14
C GLU A 157 -16.51 -14.92 -29.42
N GLN A 158 -16.32 -16.01 -30.17
CA GLN A 158 -15.85 -17.28 -29.62
C GLN A 158 -14.40 -17.18 -29.13
N ASN A 159 -13.53 -16.51 -29.88
CA ASN A 159 -12.15 -16.26 -29.50
C ASN A 159 -12.07 -15.34 -28.25
N GLU A 160 -12.95 -14.35 -28.13
CA GLU A 160 -13.03 -13.51 -26.93
C GLU A 160 -13.43 -14.35 -25.70
N GLN A 161 -14.46 -15.17 -25.83
CA GLN A 161 -14.91 -16.09 -24.78
C GLN A 161 -13.77 -17.02 -24.34
N GLU A 162 -13.04 -17.61 -25.30
CA GLU A 162 -11.88 -18.45 -25.02
C GLU A 162 -10.76 -17.69 -24.31
N GLY A 163 -10.47 -16.46 -24.74
CA GLY A 163 -9.47 -15.60 -24.10
C GLY A 163 -9.81 -15.35 -22.64
N TYR A 164 -11.06 -14.97 -22.35
CA TYR A 164 -11.49 -14.74 -20.97
C TYR A 164 -11.49 -16.03 -20.16
N LYS A 165 -11.92 -17.18 -20.71
CA LYS A 165 -11.81 -18.49 -20.07
C LYS A 165 -10.40 -18.72 -19.51
N PHE A 166 -9.37 -18.43 -20.31
CA PHE A 166 -7.98 -18.56 -19.87
C PHE A 166 -7.54 -17.49 -18.86
N LEU A 167 -7.99 -16.25 -18.99
CA LEU A 167 -7.70 -15.19 -18.00
C LEU A 167 -8.27 -15.52 -16.62
N PHE A 168 -9.52 -15.97 -16.56
CA PHE A 168 -10.16 -16.39 -15.33
C PHE A 168 -9.45 -17.62 -14.73
N ALA A 169 -9.18 -18.65 -15.55
CA ALA A 169 -8.47 -19.83 -15.08
C ALA A 169 -7.04 -19.52 -14.61
N GLY A 170 -6.32 -18.68 -15.35
CA GLY A 170 -4.96 -18.23 -15.03
C GLY A 170 -4.91 -17.42 -13.74
N THR A 171 -5.90 -16.56 -13.48
CA THR A 171 -6.04 -15.83 -12.22
C THR A 171 -6.18 -16.80 -11.04
N MET A 172 -6.96 -17.87 -11.20
CA MET A 172 -7.11 -18.86 -10.13
C MET A 172 -5.83 -19.66 -9.87
N ILE A 173 -5.15 -20.14 -10.92
CA ILE A 173 -3.96 -20.98 -10.77
C ILE A 173 -2.72 -20.16 -10.37
N GLY A 174 -2.53 -19.00 -11.00
CA GLY A 174 -1.30 -18.21 -10.88
C GLY A 174 -1.32 -17.23 -9.72
N ILE A 175 -2.49 -16.71 -9.34
CA ILE A 175 -2.61 -15.67 -8.31
C ILE A 175 -3.22 -16.23 -7.03
N ARG A 176 -4.41 -16.81 -7.12
CA ARG A 176 -5.13 -17.33 -5.93
C ARG A 176 -4.44 -18.53 -5.29
N ASN A 177 -4.13 -19.56 -6.08
CA ASN A 177 -3.68 -20.84 -5.54
C ASN A 177 -2.36 -20.75 -4.76
N PRO A 178 -1.30 -20.04 -5.22
CA PRO A 178 -0.07 -19.89 -4.45
C PRO A 178 -0.34 -19.27 -3.08
N ARG A 179 -1.17 -18.22 -3.01
CA ARG A 179 -1.54 -17.53 -1.76
C ARG A 179 -2.44 -18.36 -0.83
N GLY A 180 -3.13 -19.36 -1.36
CA GLY A 180 -3.96 -20.28 -0.57
C GLY A 180 -3.23 -21.54 -0.08
N HIS A 181 -2.09 -21.87 -0.69
CA HIS A 181 -1.31 -23.07 -0.36
C HIS A 181 0.01 -22.76 0.34
N ASP A 182 0.62 -21.61 0.04
CA ASP A 182 1.86 -21.14 0.64
C ASP A 182 1.57 -19.97 1.61
N HIS A 183 1.72 -20.24 2.90
CA HIS A 183 1.48 -19.25 3.97
C HIS A 183 2.64 -18.26 4.13
N SER A 184 3.76 -18.47 3.43
CA SER A 184 4.94 -17.60 3.49
C SER A 184 4.97 -16.53 2.41
N MET A 185 3.96 -16.50 1.53
CA MET A 185 3.90 -15.55 0.43
C MET A 185 3.60 -14.14 0.94
N ILE A 186 4.48 -13.21 0.60
CA ILE A 186 4.35 -11.79 0.94
C ILE A 186 4.23 -11.01 -0.37
N ASP A 187 3.18 -10.22 -0.48
CA ASP A 187 3.00 -9.26 -1.59
C ASP A 187 3.41 -7.86 -1.15
N ASP A 188 3.96 -7.07 -2.07
CA ASP A 188 4.07 -5.64 -1.89
C ASP A 188 2.73 -4.94 -2.22
N PRO A 189 2.52 -3.69 -1.76
CA PRO A 189 1.27 -2.97 -1.99
C PRO A 189 0.95 -2.77 -3.49
N GLY A 190 1.97 -2.60 -4.33
CA GLY A 190 1.83 -2.42 -5.77
C GLY A 190 1.33 -3.69 -6.45
N THR A 191 1.97 -4.81 -6.18
CA THR A 191 1.54 -6.14 -6.68
C THR A 191 0.10 -6.46 -6.26
N CYS A 192 -0.26 -6.16 -5.01
CA CYS A 192 -1.64 -6.33 -4.55
C CYS A 192 -2.62 -5.49 -5.35
N LEU A 193 -2.35 -4.19 -5.53
CA LEU A 193 -3.21 -3.30 -6.32
C LEU A 193 -3.32 -3.74 -7.79
N ASP A 194 -2.26 -4.28 -8.38
CA ASP A 194 -2.28 -4.80 -9.75
C ASP A 194 -3.18 -6.03 -9.86
N HIS A 195 -3.10 -6.95 -8.89
CA HIS A 195 -4.00 -8.10 -8.82
C HIS A 195 -5.45 -7.70 -8.56
N LEU A 196 -5.70 -6.76 -7.66
CA LEU A 196 -7.03 -6.19 -7.43
C LEU A 196 -7.56 -5.50 -8.68
N GLY A 197 -6.71 -4.81 -9.44
CA GLY A 197 -7.04 -4.22 -10.73
C GLY A 197 -7.46 -5.26 -11.76
N LEU A 198 -6.71 -6.37 -11.87
CA LEU A 198 -7.07 -7.49 -12.75
C LEU A 198 -8.42 -8.10 -12.36
N VAL A 199 -8.63 -8.42 -11.08
CA VAL A 199 -9.91 -8.95 -10.59
C VAL A 199 -11.05 -7.96 -10.88
N SER A 200 -10.80 -6.67 -10.68
CA SER A 200 -11.77 -5.62 -10.98
C SER A 200 -12.12 -5.58 -12.46
N ALA A 201 -11.15 -5.70 -13.36
CA ALA A 201 -11.39 -5.74 -14.80
C ALA A 201 -12.25 -6.95 -15.21
N LEU A 202 -11.98 -8.12 -14.63
CA LEU A 202 -12.76 -9.33 -14.87
C LEU A 202 -14.20 -9.22 -14.36
N LEU A 203 -14.41 -8.63 -13.17
CA LEU A 203 -15.76 -8.34 -12.66
C LEU A 203 -16.52 -7.37 -13.57
N ARG A 204 -15.87 -6.29 -14.03
CA ARG A 204 -16.51 -5.36 -14.97
C ARG A 204 -16.94 -6.05 -16.25
N ARG A 205 -16.13 -6.98 -16.76
CA ARG A 205 -16.49 -7.72 -17.97
C ARG A 205 -17.72 -8.61 -17.76
N LEU A 206 -17.88 -9.19 -16.57
CA LEU A 206 -19.08 -9.94 -16.18
C LEU A 206 -20.30 -9.02 -16.06
N ASN A 207 -20.14 -7.88 -15.40
CA ASN A 207 -21.20 -6.88 -15.26
C ASN A 207 -21.66 -6.36 -16.63
N GLN A 208 -20.74 -6.14 -17.57
CA GLN A 208 -21.05 -5.79 -18.96
C GLN A 208 -21.83 -6.88 -19.71
N ALA A 209 -21.60 -8.15 -19.37
CA ALA A 209 -22.37 -9.27 -19.91
C ALA A 209 -23.73 -9.48 -19.22
N GLY A 210 -24.07 -8.66 -18.22
CA GLY A 210 -25.34 -8.71 -17.50
C GLY A 210 -25.35 -9.60 -16.26
N PHE A 211 -24.18 -10.00 -15.76
CA PHE A 211 -24.05 -10.74 -14.50
C PHE A 211 -23.65 -9.77 -13.39
N SER A 212 -24.55 -9.47 -12.45
CA SER A 212 -24.34 -8.57 -11.29
C SER A 212 -24.90 -9.17 -10.01
#